data_AF-A0A8W8J6D9-F1
#
_entry.id   AF-A0A8W8J6D9-F1
#
_cell.length_a   1.000
_cell.length_b   1.000
_cell.length_c   1.000
_cell.angle_alpha   90.00
_cell.angle_beta   90.00
_cell.angle_gamma   90.00
#
_symmetry.space_group_name_H-M   'P 1'
#
loop_
_entity.id
_entity.type
_entity.pdbx_description
1 polymer ?
#
loop_
_entity_poly.entity_id
_entity_poly.type
_entity_poly.pdbx_seq_one_letter_code
_entity_poly.pdbx_strand_id
1 'polypeptide(L)'
;RSNVPKGAAFTGSMQLLAGVKLCTGRPITNHPHYEDKHLRFKTKELYQIYGRRTPEDVHDILTKYKSSYIILEDSICLAPSKGCRTPDIVDIDNGIIPDHGKAEPGLIKSTVPRFCDEIRYESPAYTKYFKLVFSNRTFRVHKVL
;
A
#
# COMPACT_ATOMS: atom_id res chain seq x y z
N ARG A 1 2.11 -1.37 -27.85
CA ARG A 1 2.71 -2.55 -27.17
C ARG A 1 2.40 -2.43 -25.68
N SER A 2 1.86 -3.48 -25.04
CA SER A 2 1.58 -3.44 -23.59
C SER A 2 2.80 -3.92 -22.82
N ASN A 3 3.32 -3.10 -21.90
CA ASN A 3 4.51 -3.41 -21.09
C ASN A 3 4.20 -4.28 -19.86
N VAL A 4 2.92 -4.63 -19.66
CA VAL A 4 2.44 -5.37 -18.49
C VAL A 4 1.66 -6.61 -18.95
N PRO A 5 1.94 -7.82 -18.43
CA PRO A 5 1.21 -9.05 -18.78
C PRO A 5 -0.30 -8.93 -18.59
N LYS A 6 -1.10 -9.64 -19.41
CA LYS A 6 -2.57 -9.55 -19.35
C LYS A 6 -3.17 -9.94 -18.00
N GLY A 7 -2.58 -10.94 -17.33
CA GLY A 7 -3.03 -11.42 -16.03
C GLY A 7 -2.42 -10.69 -14.82
N ALA A 8 -1.61 -9.64 -15.04
CA ALA A 8 -0.98 -8.94 -13.93
C ALA A 8 -2.00 -8.16 -13.10
N ALA A 9 -2.01 -8.41 -11.79
CA ALA A 9 -2.91 -7.76 -10.86
C ALA A 9 -2.25 -6.55 -10.17
N PHE A 10 -3.03 -5.50 -9.94
CA PHE A 10 -2.57 -4.26 -9.31
C PHE A 10 -3.17 -4.07 -7.91
N THR A 11 -2.33 -3.60 -6.98
CA THR A 11 -2.70 -3.16 -5.63
C THR A 11 -2.39 -1.67 -5.47
N GLY A 12 -3.22 -0.95 -4.72
CA GLY A 12 -3.13 0.49 -4.50
C GLY A 12 -4.38 0.99 -3.79
N SER A 13 -4.57 2.31 -3.74
CA SER A 13 -5.79 2.90 -3.21
C SER A 13 -7.00 2.52 -4.07
N MET A 14 -8.16 2.39 -3.44
CA MET A 14 -9.39 2.03 -4.14
C MET A 14 -9.77 3.05 -5.23
N GLN A 15 -9.54 4.34 -4.99
CA GLN A 15 -9.87 5.41 -5.94
C GLN A 15 -9.04 5.27 -7.22
N LEU A 16 -7.73 5.02 -7.07
CA LEU A 16 -6.84 4.80 -8.19
C LEU A 16 -7.15 3.51 -8.95
N LEU A 17 -7.39 2.41 -8.23
CA LEU A 17 -7.61 1.11 -8.85
C LEU A 17 -8.89 1.03 -9.67
N ALA A 18 -9.93 1.80 -9.34
CA ALA A 18 -11.11 1.93 -10.19
C ALA A 18 -10.72 2.45 -11.59
N GLY A 19 -9.87 3.49 -11.65
CA GLY A 19 -9.32 4.02 -12.90
C GLY A 19 -8.43 2.99 -13.64
N VAL A 20 -7.57 2.27 -12.92
CA VAL A 20 -6.73 1.21 -13.52
C VAL A 20 -7.60 0.14 -14.17
N LYS A 21 -8.66 -0.32 -13.49
CA LYS A 21 -9.56 -1.34 -14.00
C LYS A 21 -10.28 -0.87 -15.27
N LEU A 22 -10.85 0.33 -15.25
CA LEU A 22 -11.60 0.88 -16.38
C LEU A 22 -10.71 1.15 -17.60
N CYS A 23 -9.52 1.74 -17.41
CA CYS A 23 -8.67 2.15 -18.52
C CYS A 23 -7.83 1.01 -19.12
N THR A 24 -7.53 -0.05 -18.35
CA THR A 24 -6.59 -1.09 -18.79
C THR A 24 -7.20 -2.49 -18.86
N GLY A 25 -8.38 -2.69 -18.25
CA GLY A 25 -9.00 -4.01 -18.09
C GLY A 25 -8.24 -4.96 -17.16
N ARG A 26 -7.12 -4.55 -16.57
CA ARG A 26 -6.27 -5.41 -15.73
C ARG A 26 -6.98 -5.78 -14.43
N PRO A 27 -6.69 -6.98 -13.87
CA PRO A 27 -7.15 -7.34 -12.53
C PRO A 27 -6.67 -6.33 -11.48
N ILE A 28 -7.52 -6.07 -10.48
CA ILE A 28 -7.17 -5.27 -9.30
C ILE A 28 -7.43 -6.12 -8.06
N THR A 29 -6.59 -5.98 -7.05
CA THR A 29 -6.68 -6.79 -5.82
C THR A 29 -7.54 -6.13 -4.76
N ASN A 30 -7.58 -4.80 -4.73
CA ASN A 30 -8.35 -4.02 -3.78
C ASN A 30 -9.54 -3.33 -4.48
N HIS A 31 -10.73 -3.44 -3.91
CA HIS A 31 -11.99 -3.00 -4.52
C HIS A 31 -12.89 -2.34 -3.47
N PRO A 32 -13.51 -1.17 -3.74
CA PRO A 32 -14.37 -0.44 -2.80
C PRO A 32 -15.74 -1.09 -2.59
N HIS A 33 -15.76 -2.35 -2.15
CA HIS A 33 -16.98 -3.04 -1.73
C HIS A 33 -16.92 -3.27 -0.23
N TYR A 34 -17.45 -2.31 0.51
CA TYR A 34 -17.43 -2.33 1.97
C TYR A 34 -18.55 -3.18 2.57
N GLU A 35 -19.57 -3.55 1.80
CA GLU A 35 -20.66 -4.41 2.29
C GLU A 35 -20.18 -5.85 2.57
N ASP A 36 -19.18 -6.32 1.84
CA ASP A 36 -18.65 -7.67 1.99
C ASP A 36 -17.57 -7.74 3.09
N LYS A 37 -17.76 -8.64 4.05
CA LYS A 37 -16.85 -8.85 5.18
C LYS A 37 -15.45 -9.30 4.74
N HIS A 38 -15.36 -10.22 3.78
CA HIS A 38 -14.08 -10.74 3.29
C HIS A 38 -13.32 -9.67 2.51
N LEU A 39 -14.00 -8.86 1.70
CA LEU A 39 -13.38 -7.76 0.97
C LEU A 39 -12.85 -6.67 1.91
N ARG A 40 -13.54 -6.40 3.03
CA ARG A 40 -13.02 -5.51 4.08
C ARG A 40 -11.73 -6.04 4.72
N PHE A 41 -11.68 -7.32 5.08
CA PHE A 41 -10.44 -7.90 5.64
C PHE A 41 -9.30 -7.89 4.63
N LYS A 42 -9.58 -8.24 3.38
CA LYS A 42 -8.61 -8.14 2.29
C LYS A 42 -8.08 -6.73 2.12
N THR A 43 -8.95 -5.73 2.17
CA THR A 43 -8.56 -4.31 2.12
C THR A 43 -7.64 -3.95 3.28
N LYS A 44 -7.99 -4.35 4.51
CA LYS A 44 -7.19 -4.08 5.72
C LYS A 44 -5.77 -4.64 5.60
N GLU A 45 -5.62 -5.84 5.04
CA GLU A 45 -4.31 -6.43 4.75
C GLU A 45 -3.60 -5.68 3.60
N LEU A 46 -4.26 -5.44 2.47
CA LEU A 46 -3.62 -4.75 1.33
C LEU A 46 -3.21 -3.30 1.64
N TYR A 47 -3.94 -2.61 2.53
CA TYR A 47 -3.60 -1.27 2.99
C TYR A 47 -2.39 -1.22 3.92
N GLN A 48 -1.83 -2.36 4.33
CA GLN A 48 -0.55 -2.39 5.02
C GLN A 48 0.60 -1.84 4.17
N ILE A 49 0.43 -1.67 2.86
CA ILE A 49 1.36 -0.88 2.03
C ILE A 49 1.50 0.58 2.53
N TYR A 50 0.52 1.12 3.25
CA TYR A 50 0.58 2.46 3.84
C TYR A 50 0.96 2.45 5.33
N GLY A 51 1.08 1.27 5.93
CA GLY A 51 1.34 1.10 7.36
C GLY A 51 2.84 1.04 7.69
N ARG A 52 3.12 1.00 8.98
CA ARG A 52 4.45 0.73 9.53
C ARG A 52 4.72 -0.78 9.59
N ARG A 53 5.16 -1.33 8.46
CA ARG A 53 5.46 -2.76 8.26
C ARG A 53 6.81 -2.97 7.59
N THR A 54 7.41 -4.14 7.83
CA THR A 54 8.63 -4.54 7.12
C THR A 54 8.34 -4.86 5.65
N PRO A 55 9.33 -4.75 4.74
CA PRO A 55 9.11 -5.10 3.34
C PRO A 55 8.73 -6.58 3.12
N GLU A 56 9.19 -7.48 3.99
CA GLU A 56 8.85 -8.90 3.97
C GLU A 56 7.38 -9.14 4.30
N ASP A 57 6.85 -8.55 5.37
CA ASP A 57 5.43 -8.68 5.76
C ASP A 57 4.49 -8.15 4.66
N VAL A 58 4.84 -7.00 4.08
CA VAL A 58 4.07 -6.44 2.95
C VAL A 58 4.17 -7.32 1.71
N HIS A 59 5.33 -7.91 1.42
CA HIS A 59 5.51 -8.84 0.30
C HIS A 59 4.68 -10.11 0.48
N ASP A 60 4.66 -10.69 1.68
CA ASP A 60 3.86 -11.88 2.01
C ASP A 60 2.36 -11.62 1.81
N ILE A 61 1.86 -10.49 2.28
CA ILE A 61 0.47 -10.06 2.08
C ILE A 61 0.15 -9.92 0.58
N LEU A 62 1.02 -9.25 -0.17
CA LEU A 62 0.82 -9.02 -1.60
C LEU A 62 0.83 -10.33 -2.40
N THR A 63 1.72 -11.26 -2.03
CA THR A 63 1.85 -12.59 -2.62
C THR A 63 0.64 -13.46 -2.31
N LYS A 64 0.14 -13.45 -1.05
CA LYS A 64 -1.11 -14.11 -0.64
C LYS A 64 -2.28 -13.71 -1.55
N TYR A 65 -2.35 -12.44 -1.93
CA TYR A 65 -3.40 -11.91 -2.81
C TYR A 65 -3.04 -11.85 -4.29
N LYS A 66 -1.92 -12.46 -4.70
CA LYS A 66 -1.44 -12.56 -6.10
C LYS A 66 -1.28 -11.18 -6.77
N SER A 67 -0.84 -10.19 -6.00
CA SER A 67 -0.53 -8.85 -6.51
C SER A 67 0.75 -8.89 -7.32
N SER A 68 0.72 -8.43 -8.57
CA SER A 68 1.91 -8.37 -9.43
C SER A 68 2.62 -7.01 -9.35
N TYR A 69 1.83 -5.95 -9.11
CA TYR A 69 2.32 -4.58 -9.02
C TYR A 69 1.62 -3.84 -7.87
N ILE A 70 2.36 -2.97 -7.21
CA ILE A 70 1.81 -1.97 -6.29
C ILE A 70 1.95 -0.58 -6.90
N ILE A 71 0.94 0.26 -6.71
CA ILE A 71 0.98 1.67 -7.07
C ILE A 71 0.84 2.50 -5.79
N LEU A 72 1.86 3.30 -5.51
CA LEU A 72 1.94 4.19 -4.36
C LEU A 72 1.76 5.64 -4.82
N GLU A 73 0.92 6.37 -4.09
CA GLU A 73 0.56 7.76 -4.37
C GLU A 73 1.24 8.69 -3.38
N ASP A 74 1.97 9.69 -3.88
CA ASP A 74 2.63 10.68 -3.03
C ASP A 74 1.61 11.50 -2.24
N SER A 75 0.42 11.73 -2.81
CA SER A 75 -0.71 12.38 -2.14
C SER A 75 -1.28 11.59 -0.96
N ILE A 76 -0.95 10.31 -0.80
CA ILE A 76 -1.35 9.49 0.35
C ILE A 76 -0.16 9.30 1.30
N CYS A 77 0.97 8.81 0.78
CA CYS A 77 2.14 8.48 1.60
C CYS A 77 2.77 9.71 2.25
N LEU A 78 2.94 10.78 1.49
CA LEU A 78 3.57 12.01 1.95
C LEU A 78 2.58 13.08 2.40
N ALA A 79 1.28 12.76 2.49
CA ALA A 79 0.29 13.71 2.99
C ALA A 79 0.68 14.17 4.40
N PRO A 80 0.65 15.47 4.73
CA PRO A 80 0.93 15.92 6.09
C PRO A 80 -0.07 15.30 7.07
N SER A 81 0.45 14.80 8.19
CA SER A 81 -0.40 14.17 9.20
C SER A 81 -1.28 15.19 9.92
N LYS A 82 -2.57 14.90 9.99
CA LYS A 82 -3.56 15.60 10.81
C LYS A 82 -4.38 14.62 11.67
N GLY A 83 -3.95 13.35 11.76
CA GLY A 83 -4.63 12.30 12.51
C GLY A 83 -5.78 11.60 11.79
N CYS A 84 -6.02 11.90 10.51
CA CYS A 84 -7.16 11.34 9.76
C CYS A 84 -6.85 10.93 8.30
N ARG A 85 -5.60 10.98 7.86
CA ARG A 85 -5.23 10.47 6.52
C ARG A 85 -5.13 8.95 6.54
N THR A 86 -5.17 8.32 5.36
CA THR A 86 -5.13 6.85 5.21
C THR A 86 -4.01 6.19 6.02
N PRO A 87 -2.74 6.64 5.97
CA PRO A 87 -1.70 6.01 6.77
C PRO A 87 -1.91 6.13 8.29
N ASP A 88 -2.50 7.24 8.76
CA ASP A 88 -2.79 7.42 10.19
C ASP A 88 -3.89 6.44 10.65
N ILE A 89 -4.93 6.26 9.83
CA ILE A 89 -6.01 5.30 10.11
C ILE A 89 -5.48 3.87 10.13
N VAL A 90 -4.57 3.53 9.20
CA VAL A 90 -3.92 2.21 9.16
C VAL A 90 -3.04 2.00 10.40
N ASP A 91 -2.31 3.02 10.85
CA ASP A 91 -1.52 2.95 12.08
C ASP A 91 -2.42 2.75 13.31
N ILE A 92 -3.51 3.53 13.46
CA ILE A 92 -4.48 3.36 14.57
C ILE A 92 -5.05 1.94 14.59
N ASP A 93 -5.48 1.43 13.44
CA ASP A 93 -6.04 0.08 13.30
C ASP A 93 -5.02 -1.04 13.61
N ASN A 94 -3.72 -0.76 13.45
CA ASN A 94 -2.62 -1.62 13.87
C ASN A 94 -2.21 -1.44 15.35
N GLY A 95 -2.85 -0.54 16.09
CA GLY A 95 -2.45 -0.20 17.46
C GLY A 95 -1.18 0.65 17.53
N ILE A 96 -0.87 1.42 16.49
CA ILE A 96 0.33 2.24 16.36
C ILE A 96 -0.03 3.72 16.47
N ILE A 97 0.78 4.49 17.20
CA ILE A 97 0.63 5.94 17.30
C ILE A 97 0.94 6.58 15.93
N PRO A 98 -0.01 7.30 15.30
CA PRO A 98 0.23 8.01 14.05
C PRO A 98 1.26 9.13 14.17
N ASP A 99 1.79 9.58 13.04
CA ASP A 99 2.68 10.74 13.00
C ASP A 99 1.96 11.96 13.60
N HIS A 100 2.57 12.63 14.58
CA HIS A 100 1.98 13.76 15.29
C HIS A 100 0.64 13.45 16.00
N GLY A 101 0.28 12.17 16.16
CA GLY A 101 -0.87 11.73 16.94
C GLY A 101 -0.63 11.86 18.44
N LYS A 102 -1.72 11.93 19.21
CA LYS A 102 -1.66 11.84 20.67
C LYS A 102 -1.46 10.38 21.08
N ALA A 103 -0.73 10.16 22.16
CA ALA A 103 -0.67 8.85 22.78
C ALA A 103 -2.03 8.54 23.43
N GLU A 104 -2.81 7.67 22.80
CA GLU A 104 -4.07 7.17 23.33
C GLU A 104 -3.87 5.78 23.96
N PRO A 105 -4.70 5.40 24.96
CA PRO A 105 -4.59 4.09 25.60
C PRO A 105 -4.66 2.94 24.58
N GLY A 106 -3.67 2.06 24.59
CA GLY A 106 -3.58 0.90 23.69
C GLY A 106 -2.75 1.13 22.42
N LEU A 107 -2.32 2.37 22.12
CA LEU A 107 -1.41 2.64 21.01
C LEU A 107 0.05 2.59 21.45
N ILE A 108 0.90 1.96 20.64
CA ILE A 108 2.35 1.87 20.86
C ILE A 108 3.13 2.62 19.78
N LYS A 109 4.35 3.01 20.10
CA LYS A 109 5.27 3.55 19.09
C LYS A 109 5.83 2.40 18.26
N SER A 110 5.73 2.50 16.94
CA SER A 110 6.33 1.52 16.04
C SER A 110 7.86 1.52 16.13
N THR A 111 8.44 0.34 16.06
CA THR A 111 9.88 0.11 15.90
C THR A 111 10.32 0.05 14.44
N VAL A 112 9.37 -0.11 13.52
CA VAL A 112 9.62 -0.16 12.08
C VAL A 112 9.16 1.12 11.38
N PRO A 113 9.86 1.55 10.33
CA PRO A 113 9.46 2.71 9.54
C PRO A 113 8.22 2.40 8.69
N ARG A 114 7.66 3.44 8.06
CA ARG A 114 6.51 3.29 7.18
C ARG A 114 6.93 2.75 5.82
N PHE A 115 6.25 1.71 5.36
CA PHE A 115 6.62 1.00 4.14
C PHE A 115 6.68 1.93 2.93
N CYS A 116 5.61 2.71 2.69
CA CYS A 116 5.54 3.51 1.47
C CYS A 116 6.42 4.77 1.47
N ASP A 117 6.99 5.14 2.61
CA ASP A 117 8.02 6.17 2.70
C ASP A 117 9.39 5.57 2.38
N GLU A 118 9.72 4.42 2.96
CA GLU A 118 11.04 3.80 2.84
C GLU A 118 11.32 3.13 1.49
N ILE A 119 10.30 2.52 0.86
CA ILE A 119 10.46 1.86 -0.44
C ILE A 119 10.99 2.80 -1.54
N ARG A 120 10.81 4.11 -1.36
CA ARG A 120 11.25 5.17 -2.29
C ARG A 120 12.77 5.28 -2.38
N TYR A 121 13.49 4.83 -1.36
CA TYR A 121 14.96 4.92 -1.29
C TYR A 121 15.65 3.69 -1.89
N GLU A 122 14.90 2.69 -2.33
CA GLU A 122 15.41 1.50 -3.01
C GLU A 122 16.56 0.80 -2.24
N SER A 123 16.46 0.79 -0.90
CA SER A 123 17.45 0.12 -0.07
C SER A 123 17.46 -1.40 -0.33
N PRO A 124 18.59 -2.11 -0.07
CA PRO A 124 18.69 -3.55 -0.32
C PRO A 124 17.60 -4.40 0.34
N ALA A 125 17.09 -3.95 1.50
CA ALA A 125 16.00 -4.61 2.21
C ALA A 125 14.68 -4.60 1.43
N TYR A 126 14.45 -3.57 0.59
CA TYR A 126 13.24 -3.43 -0.23
C TYR A 126 13.44 -3.98 -1.63
N THR A 127 14.61 -3.75 -2.25
CA THR A 127 14.88 -4.19 -3.63
C THR A 127 14.93 -5.72 -3.78
N LYS A 128 15.14 -6.44 -2.68
CA LYS A 128 14.97 -7.89 -2.60
C LYS A 128 13.54 -8.34 -2.97
N TYR A 129 12.52 -7.56 -2.61
CA TYR A 129 11.11 -7.92 -2.75
C TYR A 129 10.36 -7.07 -3.80
N PHE A 130 10.87 -5.88 -4.11
CA PHE A 130 10.20 -4.90 -4.96
C PHE A 130 11.16 -4.28 -5.98
N LYS A 131 10.72 -4.16 -7.23
CA LYS A 131 11.47 -3.48 -8.29
C LYS A 131 10.72 -2.26 -8.80
N LEU A 132 11.30 -1.07 -8.69
CA LEU A 132 10.71 0.13 -9.31
C LEU A 132 10.65 -0.04 -10.84
N VAL A 133 9.47 0.16 -11.42
CA VAL A 133 9.26 0.03 -12.88
C VAL A 133 8.74 1.32 -13.52
N PHE A 134 8.17 2.23 -12.73
CA PHE A 134 7.74 3.54 -13.17
C PHE A 134 7.70 4.50 -11.99
N SER A 135 8.12 5.75 -12.21
CA SER A 135 8.03 6.81 -11.21
C SER A 135 7.75 8.13 -11.92
N ASN A 136 6.83 8.93 -11.36
CA ASN A 136 6.65 10.34 -11.71
C ASN A 136 6.41 11.15 -10.42
N ARG A 137 5.97 12.41 -10.55
CA ARG A 137 5.73 13.30 -9.39
C ARG A 137 4.57 12.86 -8.49
N THR A 138 3.70 11.96 -8.96
CA THR A 138 2.45 11.59 -8.29
C THR A 138 2.42 10.11 -7.89
N PHE A 139 2.97 9.25 -8.74
CA PHE A 139 2.86 7.79 -8.63
C PHE A 139 4.22 7.13 -8.71
N ARG A 140 4.42 6.12 -7.87
CA ARG A 140 5.48 5.11 -8.00
C ARG A 140 4.86 3.74 -8.18
N VAL A 141 5.32 3.02 -9.19
CA VAL A 141 4.87 1.66 -9.48
C VAL A 141 6.03 0.71 -9.24
N HIS A 142 5.84 -0.23 -8.32
CA HIS A 142 6.80 -1.29 -8.05
C HIS A 142 6.21 -2.63 -8.48
N LYS A 143 7.03 -3.44 -9.16
CA LYS A 143 6.76 -4.85 -9.40
C LYS A 143 7.06 -5.63 -8.12
N VAL A 144 6.15 -6.53 -7.73
CA VAL A 144 6.36 -7.51 -6.65
C VAL A 144 7.16 -8.68 -7.24
N LEU A 145 8.28 -9.04 -6.60
CA LEU A 145 9.22 -10.05 -7.09
C LEU A 145 8.89 -11.47 -6.63
#